data_AF-A0AAW9X873-F1
#
_entry.id   AF-A0AAW9X873-F1
#
_cell.length_a   1.000
_cell.length_b   1.000
_cell.length_c   1.000
_cell.angle_alpha   90.00
_cell.angle_beta   90.00
_cell.angle_gamma   90.00
#
_symmetry.space_group_name_H-M   'P 1'
#
loop_
_entity.id
_entity.type
_entity.pdbx_description
1 polymer ?
#
loop_
_entity_poly.entity_id
_entity_poly.type
_entity_poly.pdbx_seq_one_letter_code
_entity_poly.pdbx_strand_id
1 'polypeptide(L)'
;VFNNQTDGAIMRGAALTGTAVANNEGTWNLGSSSEGNNTGMLEVNNNSAFNNRGEFILDNDKNAVHINQSGTLYNTGHMNISNSSHNGAVNMWGGNGRFINDGTIDVSAKSLVVSANNAGDQNAFFWNQDNGVINFDHDSASAVKVTHSNFIAQNDGIMNISGTGAVAMEGDKNAQLVNNGTINLGTAGTTDTGMIGMQLDANATADAVIENNGTINIFANDSFAFSVLGTVGHVVNNGTVVIADGVTGSGLIKQGDSINVEGMNGNNGNSSEVHYGDYTLPDVPKPNTVSVTSGSDEAGGSMNNLNGYVVGTNVNGSAGKLKVNNASMNGVEINTGFTAGTADTTVSFDNVVEGSNLTDADAITSTSVVWTAKGSTDASGNVDVPMSKNAYTDVA
;
A
#
# COMPACT_ATOMS: atom_id res chain seq x y z
N VAL A 1 4.14 -6.08 -16.49
CA VAL A 1 3.17 -5.49 -15.53
C VAL A 1 1.78 -5.89 -15.97
N PHE A 2 0.89 -6.16 -15.03
CA PHE A 2 -0.55 -6.35 -15.23
C PHE A 2 -1.29 -5.25 -14.46
N ASN A 3 -2.43 -4.79 -14.96
CA ASN A 3 -3.27 -3.82 -14.26
C ASN A 3 -4.74 -4.23 -14.41
N ASN A 4 -5.42 -4.50 -13.29
CA ASN A 4 -6.88 -4.50 -13.24
C ASN A 4 -7.32 -3.06 -12.96
N GLN A 5 -7.85 -2.37 -13.96
CA GLN A 5 -8.29 -0.97 -13.83
C GLN A 5 -9.57 -0.86 -12.98
N THR A 6 -9.97 0.35 -12.64
CA THR A 6 -11.30 0.65 -12.04
C THR A 6 -12.41 0.01 -12.86
N ASP A 7 -13.46 -0.48 -12.18
CA ASP A 7 -14.55 -1.31 -12.72
C ASP A 7 -14.13 -2.69 -13.30
N GLY A 8 -12.83 -3.00 -13.35
CA GLY A 8 -12.31 -4.30 -13.75
C GLY A 8 -12.51 -5.37 -12.67
N ALA A 9 -12.89 -6.58 -13.08
CA ALA A 9 -13.17 -7.70 -12.18
C ALA A 9 -12.32 -8.93 -12.53
N ILE A 10 -11.47 -9.37 -11.59
CA ILE A 10 -10.74 -10.63 -11.64
C ILE A 10 -11.40 -11.61 -10.66
N MET A 11 -11.59 -12.87 -11.08
CA MET A 11 -12.29 -13.91 -10.32
C MET A 11 -11.45 -15.20 -10.22
N ARG A 12 -10.11 -15.07 -10.19
CA ARG A 12 -9.13 -16.16 -10.19
C ARG A 12 -7.83 -15.74 -9.51
N GLY A 13 -7.04 -16.75 -9.14
CA GLY A 13 -5.66 -16.57 -8.73
C GLY A 13 -4.70 -16.12 -9.84
N ALA A 14 -3.45 -15.85 -9.44
CA ALA A 14 -2.34 -15.55 -10.34
C ALA A 14 -1.01 -15.94 -9.69
N ALA A 15 -0.03 -16.36 -10.51
CA ALA A 15 1.33 -16.64 -10.06
C ALA A 15 2.30 -15.57 -10.61
N LEU A 16 2.72 -14.65 -9.75
CA LEU A 16 3.70 -13.61 -10.05
C LEU A 16 5.10 -14.15 -9.75
N THR A 17 6.05 -13.93 -10.66
CA THR A 17 7.42 -14.46 -10.55
C THR A 17 8.45 -13.46 -11.09
N GLY A 18 9.71 -13.63 -10.69
CA GLY A 18 10.82 -12.78 -11.15
C GLY A 18 10.65 -11.36 -10.64
N THR A 19 10.39 -10.41 -11.55
CA THR A 19 10.09 -8.99 -11.24
C THR A 19 8.70 -8.59 -11.76
N ALA A 20 7.77 -9.54 -11.86
CA ALA A 20 6.39 -9.26 -12.24
C ALA A 20 5.72 -8.29 -11.26
N VAL A 21 4.90 -7.37 -11.78
CA VAL A 21 4.06 -6.48 -10.98
C VAL A 21 2.62 -6.61 -11.45
N ALA A 22 1.69 -6.79 -10.52
CA ALA A 22 0.26 -6.65 -10.75
C ALA A 22 -0.26 -5.48 -9.91
N ASN A 23 -1.01 -4.57 -10.53
CA ASN A 23 -1.74 -3.50 -9.86
C ASN A 23 -3.25 -3.82 -9.92
N ASN A 24 -3.98 -3.61 -8.83
CA ASN A 24 -5.43 -3.79 -8.76
C ASN A 24 -6.12 -2.51 -8.28
N GLU A 25 -6.76 -1.79 -9.19
CA GLU A 25 -7.64 -0.63 -8.91
C GLU A 25 -9.13 -1.04 -8.90
N GLY A 26 -9.45 -2.22 -9.43
CA GLY A 26 -10.80 -2.79 -9.47
C GLY A 26 -11.02 -3.85 -8.38
N THR A 27 -11.86 -4.86 -8.67
CA THR A 27 -12.13 -5.98 -7.76
C THR A 27 -11.34 -7.23 -8.15
N TRP A 28 -10.70 -7.88 -7.17
CA TRP A 28 -10.02 -9.16 -7.34
C TRP A 28 -10.52 -10.18 -6.32
N ASN A 29 -11.44 -11.07 -6.72
CA ASN A 29 -11.86 -12.21 -5.91
C ASN A 29 -10.97 -13.43 -6.19
N LEU A 30 -10.44 -14.03 -5.12
CA LEU A 30 -9.44 -15.08 -5.18
C LEU A 30 -10.05 -16.49 -5.40
N GLY A 31 -10.41 -16.75 -6.67
CA GLY A 31 -10.96 -18.02 -7.12
C GLY A 31 -12.41 -18.22 -6.71
N SER A 32 -12.82 -19.45 -6.42
CA SER A 32 -14.09 -19.72 -5.72
C SER A 32 -14.11 -21.04 -4.95
N SER A 33 -15.07 -21.18 -4.04
CA SER A 33 -15.35 -22.42 -3.29
C SER A 33 -15.75 -23.63 -4.15
N SER A 34 -16.04 -23.43 -5.44
CA SER A 34 -16.36 -24.50 -6.41
C SER A 34 -15.14 -25.13 -7.09
N GLU A 35 -13.95 -24.56 -6.87
CA GLU A 35 -12.71 -25.00 -7.50
C GLU A 35 -11.99 -26.08 -6.66
N GLY A 36 -10.91 -26.65 -7.21
CA GLY A 36 -10.04 -27.54 -6.44
C GLY A 36 -9.22 -26.75 -5.42
N ASN A 37 -8.86 -27.38 -4.29
CA ASN A 37 -7.97 -26.79 -3.30
C ASN A 37 -6.70 -26.24 -3.98
N ASN A 38 -6.37 -25.00 -3.66
CA ASN A 38 -5.20 -24.24 -4.09
C ASN A 38 -5.09 -24.02 -5.61
N THR A 39 -6.18 -24.17 -6.38
CA THR A 39 -6.17 -23.95 -7.85
C THR A 39 -6.35 -22.49 -8.28
N GLY A 40 -6.76 -21.61 -7.36
CA GLY A 40 -6.98 -20.17 -7.57
C GLY A 40 -6.20 -19.28 -6.60
N MET A 41 -5.05 -19.73 -6.08
CA MET A 41 -4.20 -18.94 -5.16
C MET A 41 -3.56 -17.70 -5.82
N LEU A 42 -3.18 -16.73 -5.00
CA LEU A 42 -2.28 -15.65 -5.40
C LEU A 42 -0.88 -16.00 -4.90
N GLU A 43 0.03 -16.32 -5.80
CA GLU A 43 1.43 -16.56 -5.47
C GLU A 43 2.26 -15.32 -5.85
N VAL A 44 2.95 -14.73 -4.87
CA VAL A 44 3.84 -13.58 -5.06
C VAL A 44 5.27 -14.07 -4.78
N ASN A 45 6.00 -14.41 -5.85
CA ASN A 45 7.24 -15.18 -5.79
C ASN A 45 8.44 -14.34 -6.25
N ASN A 46 9.63 -14.60 -5.69
CA ASN A 46 10.87 -13.84 -5.97
C ASN A 46 10.65 -12.32 -5.77
N ASN A 47 11.24 -11.44 -6.56
CA ASN A 47 11.10 -9.98 -6.41
C ASN A 47 9.85 -9.42 -7.12
N SER A 48 8.74 -10.16 -7.09
CA SER A 48 7.46 -9.71 -7.68
C SER A 48 6.59 -8.96 -6.67
N ALA A 49 5.67 -8.14 -7.16
CA ALA A 49 4.77 -7.32 -6.34
C ALA A 49 3.30 -7.43 -6.77
N PHE A 50 2.39 -7.55 -5.79
CA PHE A 50 0.96 -7.35 -5.96
C PHE A 50 0.56 -6.09 -5.18
N ASN A 51 0.10 -5.06 -5.89
CA ASN A 51 -0.30 -3.78 -5.32
C ASN A 51 -1.83 -3.67 -5.37
N ASN A 52 -2.49 -3.72 -4.22
CA ASN A 52 -3.94 -3.55 -4.10
C ASN A 52 -4.28 -2.09 -3.75
N ARG A 53 -5.13 -1.46 -4.57
CA ARG A 53 -5.70 -0.10 -4.39
C ARG A 53 -7.23 -0.08 -4.48
N GLY A 54 -7.82 -1.04 -5.19
CA GLY A 54 -9.24 -1.34 -5.16
C GLY A 54 -9.58 -2.38 -4.09
N GLU A 55 -10.47 -3.29 -4.45
CA GLU A 55 -11.01 -4.35 -3.59
C GLU A 55 -10.30 -5.68 -3.88
N PHE A 56 -9.84 -6.39 -2.85
CA PHE A 56 -9.40 -7.79 -2.96
C PHE A 56 -10.16 -8.67 -1.97
N ILE A 57 -10.68 -9.80 -2.43
CA ILE A 57 -11.62 -10.64 -1.68
C ILE A 57 -11.08 -12.07 -1.58
N LEU A 58 -11.07 -12.62 -0.37
CA LEU A 58 -10.91 -14.06 -0.11
C LEU A 58 -12.05 -14.55 0.80
N ASP A 59 -13.03 -15.21 0.16
CA ASP A 59 -14.30 -15.64 0.74
C ASP A 59 -14.46 -17.17 0.84
N ASN A 60 -13.43 -17.93 0.45
CA ASN A 60 -13.52 -19.37 0.23
C ASN A 60 -12.40 -20.18 0.90
N ASP A 61 -12.76 -21.39 1.36
CA ASP A 61 -11.87 -22.38 2.00
C ASP A 61 -10.97 -23.12 1.00
N LYS A 62 -10.89 -22.65 -0.25
CA LYS A 62 -10.15 -23.30 -1.34
C LYS A 62 -8.84 -22.60 -1.69
N ASN A 63 -8.69 -21.32 -1.37
CA ASN A 63 -7.54 -20.53 -1.79
C ASN A 63 -6.90 -19.73 -0.65
N ALA A 64 -5.69 -19.23 -0.92
CA ALA A 64 -4.91 -18.39 -0.04
C ALA A 64 -3.93 -17.53 -0.86
N VAL A 65 -3.34 -16.54 -0.22
CA VAL A 65 -2.17 -15.82 -0.73
C VAL A 65 -0.91 -16.50 -0.21
N HIS A 66 0.04 -16.79 -1.10
CA HIS A 66 1.37 -17.28 -0.79
C HIS A 66 2.40 -16.20 -1.15
N ILE A 67 3.20 -15.77 -0.16
CA ILE A 67 4.37 -14.92 -0.39
C ILE A 67 5.60 -15.81 -0.30
N ASN A 68 6.32 -15.96 -1.41
CA ASN A 68 7.48 -16.82 -1.52
C ASN A 68 8.76 -16.02 -1.80
N GLN A 69 9.84 -16.35 -1.08
CA GLN A 69 11.16 -15.74 -1.21
C GLN A 69 11.15 -14.24 -0.90
N SER A 70 11.06 -13.34 -1.89
CA SER A 70 11.18 -11.88 -1.70
C SER A 70 9.89 -11.12 -2.08
N GLY A 71 8.78 -11.84 -2.26
CA GLY A 71 7.56 -11.29 -2.83
C GLY A 71 6.96 -10.20 -1.96
N THR A 72 6.33 -9.20 -2.57
CA THR A 72 5.65 -8.13 -1.83
C THR A 72 4.16 -8.08 -2.14
N LEU A 73 3.32 -8.30 -1.13
CA LEU A 73 1.93 -7.85 -1.13
C LEU A 73 1.91 -6.45 -0.49
N TYR A 74 1.34 -5.46 -1.19
CA TYR A 74 1.14 -4.12 -0.66
C TYR A 74 -0.31 -3.70 -0.84
N ASN A 75 -1.02 -3.43 0.26
CA ASN A 75 -2.37 -2.89 0.23
C ASN A 75 -2.38 -1.40 0.58
N THR A 76 -3.10 -0.62 -0.23
CA THR A 76 -3.49 0.78 -0.04
C THR A 76 -4.99 0.98 -0.33
N GLY A 77 -5.69 -0.09 -0.70
CA GLY A 77 -7.14 -0.15 -0.89
C GLY A 77 -7.81 -0.94 0.23
N HIS A 78 -8.74 -1.81 -0.12
CA HIS A 78 -9.45 -2.67 0.81
C HIS A 78 -9.25 -4.17 0.55
N MET A 79 -9.13 -4.95 1.62
CA MET A 79 -9.10 -6.41 1.59
C MET A 79 -10.15 -7.03 2.51
N ASN A 80 -11.06 -7.81 1.94
CA ASN A 80 -12.11 -8.54 2.64
C ASN A 80 -11.76 -10.04 2.73
N ILE A 81 -11.48 -10.53 3.94
CA ILE A 81 -10.85 -11.83 4.17
C ILE A 81 -11.67 -12.62 5.19
N SER A 82 -12.64 -13.40 4.71
CA SER A 82 -13.57 -14.15 5.56
C SER A 82 -13.31 -15.66 5.61
N ASN A 83 -12.36 -16.18 4.81
CA ASN A 83 -11.97 -17.59 4.83
C ASN A 83 -10.53 -17.81 4.32
N SER A 84 -10.02 -19.04 4.34
CA SER A 84 -8.80 -19.47 3.63
C SER A 84 -8.68 -21.00 3.57
N SER A 85 -7.92 -21.54 2.60
CA SER A 85 -7.49 -22.94 2.60
C SER A 85 -6.40 -23.28 3.62
N HIS A 86 -5.81 -22.29 4.29
CA HIS A 86 -4.75 -22.45 5.29
C HIS A 86 -5.11 -21.77 6.62
N ASN A 87 -4.26 -21.91 7.65
CA ASN A 87 -4.50 -21.26 8.96
C ASN A 87 -4.52 -19.73 8.87
N GLY A 88 -3.79 -19.14 7.90
CA GLY A 88 -3.86 -17.71 7.60
C GLY A 88 -4.16 -17.47 6.13
N ALA A 89 -4.78 -16.32 5.84
CA ALA A 89 -5.08 -15.88 4.47
C ALA A 89 -3.80 -15.58 3.68
N VAL A 90 -2.81 -14.94 4.31
CA VAL A 90 -1.48 -14.68 3.75
C VAL A 90 -0.46 -15.60 4.43
N ASN A 91 0.18 -16.46 3.64
CA ASN A 91 1.14 -17.46 4.10
C ASN A 91 2.54 -17.06 3.61
N MET A 92 3.44 -16.76 4.54
CA MET A 92 4.79 -16.30 4.24
C MET A 92 5.77 -17.48 4.29
N TRP A 93 6.15 -17.99 3.13
CA TRP A 93 6.92 -19.23 2.94
C TRP A 93 8.45 -19.01 3.02
N GLY A 94 8.88 -18.20 3.99
CA GLY A 94 10.29 -17.88 4.23
C GLY A 94 10.93 -16.96 3.18
N GLY A 95 12.25 -16.82 3.25
CA GLY A 95 12.99 -15.79 2.52
C GLY A 95 12.91 -14.41 3.21
N ASN A 96 12.76 -13.34 2.46
CA ASN A 96 12.60 -11.96 2.92
C ASN A 96 11.33 -11.32 2.34
N GLY A 97 10.23 -12.08 2.34
CA GLY A 97 8.92 -11.66 1.84
C GLY A 97 8.33 -10.54 2.67
N ARG A 98 7.47 -9.74 2.04
CA ARG A 98 6.91 -8.50 2.59
C ARG A 98 5.40 -8.50 2.42
N PHE A 99 4.67 -8.30 3.50
CA PHE A 99 3.26 -7.90 3.46
C PHE A 99 3.11 -6.54 4.14
N ILE A 100 2.78 -5.52 3.36
CA ILE A 100 2.63 -4.14 3.80
C ILE A 100 1.16 -3.74 3.67
N ASN A 101 0.61 -3.07 4.67
CA ASN A 101 -0.74 -2.51 4.65
C ASN A 101 -0.74 -1.02 5.03
N ASP A 102 -1.32 -0.19 4.17
CA ASP A 102 -1.53 1.26 4.30
C ASP A 102 -2.97 1.62 3.88
N GLY A 103 -3.85 0.61 3.84
CA GLY A 103 -5.28 0.71 3.60
C GLY A 103 -6.06 -0.09 4.64
N THR A 104 -7.29 -0.51 4.32
CA THR A 104 -8.15 -1.25 5.28
C THR A 104 -8.14 -2.75 4.99
N ILE A 105 -8.14 -3.58 6.04
CA ILE A 105 -8.29 -5.03 5.96
C ILE A 105 -9.36 -5.49 6.96
N ASP A 106 -10.46 -6.04 6.46
CA ASP A 106 -11.50 -6.70 7.27
C ASP A 106 -11.27 -8.22 7.26
N VAL A 107 -11.14 -8.83 8.44
CA VAL A 107 -10.69 -10.22 8.62
C VAL A 107 -11.58 -10.98 9.59
N SER A 108 -12.32 -11.96 9.08
CA SER A 108 -12.99 -13.01 9.89
C SER A 108 -12.47 -14.42 9.55
N ALA A 109 -11.43 -14.53 8.72
CA ALA A 109 -10.62 -15.74 8.61
C ALA A 109 -9.75 -15.93 9.86
N LYS A 110 -9.38 -17.19 10.15
CA LYS A 110 -8.65 -17.60 11.36
C LYS A 110 -7.38 -16.78 11.67
N SER A 111 -6.62 -16.38 10.65
CA SER A 111 -5.50 -15.44 10.76
C SER A 111 -5.41 -14.62 9.48
N LEU A 112 -4.99 -13.36 9.58
CA LEU A 112 -4.59 -12.57 8.43
C LEU A 112 -3.25 -13.10 7.87
N VAL A 113 -2.25 -13.24 8.75
CA VAL A 113 -0.89 -13.63 8.37
C VAL A 113 -0.42 -14.83 9.18
N VAL A 114 0.18 -15.81 8.50
CA VAL A 114 0.97 -16.87 9.14
C VAL A 114 2.35 -16.99 8.48
N SER A 115 3.40 -17.15 9.30
CA SER A 115 4.68 -17.65 8.78
C SER A 115 4.57 -19.16 8.54
N ALA A 116 4.96 -19.61 7.34
CA ALA A 116 4.87 -21.02 6.92
C ALA A 116 6.25 -21.72 6.85
N ASN A 117 7.34 -20.95 6.89
CA ASN A 117 8.72 -21.43 6.97
C ASN A 117 9.63 -20.33 7.53
N ASN A 118 10.85 -20.67 7.96
CA ASN A 118 11.85 -19.69 8.42
C ASN A 118 12.22 -18.67 7.32
N ALA A 119 12.32 -17.41 7.72
CA ALA A 119 12.86 -16.35 6.89
C ALA A 119 14.39 -16.40 6.86
N GLY A 120 14.98 -15.79 5.82
CA GLY A 120 16.43 -15.67 5.65
C GLY A 120 17.01 -14.46 6.38
N ASP A 121 18.32 -14.30 6.30
CA ASP A 121 19.17 -13.34 7.02
C ASP A 121 18.89 -11.84 6.72
N GLN A 122 17.81 -11.52 6.01
CA GLN A 122 17.35 -10.16 5.69
C GLN A 122 15.96 -9.85 6.26
N ASN A 123 15.44 -10.77 7.08
CA ASN A 123 14.11 -10.80 7.69
C ASN A 123 12.93 -10.79 6.70
N ALA A 124 11.82 -11.42 7.11
CA ALA A 124 10.52 -11.27 6.46
C ALA A 124 9.63 -10.34 7.28
N PHE A 125 8.84 -9.52 6.61
CA PHE A 125 8.11 -8.41 7.22
C PHE A 125 6.61 -8.54 7.02
N PHE A 126 5.87 -8.47 8.12
CA PHE A 126 4.53 -7.90 8.13
C PHE A 126 4.61 -6.46 8.66
N TRP A 127 3.98 -5.50 7.98
CA TRP A 127 4.00 -4.09 8.36
C TRP A 127 2.65 -3.41 8.09
N ASN A 128 1.96 -2.99 9.15
CA ASN A 128 0.80 -2.11 9.08
C ASN A 128 1.27 -0.66 9.29
N GLN A 129 1.29 0.14 8.23
CA GLN A 129 1.77 1.53 8.20
C GLN A 129 0.78 2.49 8.87
N ASP A 130 1.16 3.76 9.06
CA ASP A 130 0.38 4.80 9.76
C ASP A 130 -1.10 4.91 9.35
N ASN A 131 -1.43 4.79 8.06
CA ASN A 131 -2.82 4.84 7.57
C ASN A 131 -3.52 3.46 7.56
N GLY A 132 -2.76 2.38 7.79
CA GLY A 132 -3.22 1.00 7.75
C GLY A 132 -4.18 0.69 8.89
N VAL A 133 -5.38 0.20 8.54
CA VAL A 133 -6.39 -0.26 9.50
C VAL A 133 -6.65 -1.75 9.30
N ILE A 134 -6.64 -2.51 10.38
CA ILE A 134 -6.95 -3.94 10.38
C ILE A 134 -8.07 -4.20 11.39
N ASN A 135 -9.16 -4.80 10.93
CA ASN A 135 -10.29 -5.21 11.75
C ASN A 135 -10.32 -6.75 11.76
N PHE A 136 -9.91 -7.36 12.87
CA PHE A 136 -9.86 -8.81 13.05
C PHE A 136 -10.95 -9.27 14.02
N ASP A 137 -11.78 -10.22 13.61
CA ASP A 137 -12.89 -10.78 14.40
C ASP A 137 -12.90 -12.31 14.30
N HIS A 138 -12.18 -12.99 15.22
CA HIS A 138 -12.16 -14.46 15.29
C HIS A 138 -11.73 -14.97 16.68
N ASP A 139 -12.57 -15.78 17.32
CA ASP A 139 -12.29 -16.43 18.61
C ASP A 139 -10.97 -17.25 18.60
N SER A 140 -10.21 -17.17 19.69
CA SER A 140 -9.10 -18.08 20.02
C SER A 140 -8.05 -18.27 18.91
N ALA A 141 -7.78 -17.20 18.15
CA ALA A 141 -6.82 -17.18 17.07
C ALA A 141 -6.06 -15.84 17.01
N SER A 142 -5.03 -15.77 16.17
CA SER A 142 -4.09 -14.64 16.13
C SER A 142 -4.19 -13.94 14.78
N ALA A 143 -4.33 -12.62 14.75
CA ALA A 143 -4.40 -11.87 13.49
C ALA A 143 -3.11 -12.02 12.69
N VAL A 144 -1.96 -11.83 13.35
CA VAL A 144 -0.61 -12.03 12.79
C VAL A 144 0.13 -13.08 13.62
N LYS A 145 0.45 -14.25 13.03
CA LYS A 145 1.17 -15.34 13.71
C LYS A 145 2.50 -15.66 13.01
N VAL A 146 3.58 -15.05 13.49
CA VAL A 146 4.94 -15.16 12.97
C VAL A 146 5.81 -16.11 13.81
N THR A 147 5.40 -17.39 13.89
CA THR A 147 6.05 -18.41 14.72
C THR A 147 7.24 -19.13 14.05
N HIS A 148 8.01 -18.42 13.23
CA HIS A 148 9.20 -18.94 12.55
C HIS A 148 10.35 -17.92 12.68
N SER A 149 11.59 -18.36 12.47
CA SER A 149 12.77 -17.51 12.67
C SER A 149 12.84 -16.36 11.66
N ASN A 150 13.44 -15.24 12.08
CA ASN A 150 13.73 -14.05 11.27
C ASN A 150 12.50 -13.30 10.75
N PHE A 151 11.42 -13.24 11.52
CA PHE A 151 10.22 -12.45 11.19
C PHE A 151 10.11 -11.18 12.04
N ILE A 152 9.68 -10.10 11.40
CA ILE A 152 9.26 -8.85 12.03
C ILE A 152 7.78 -8.65 11.72
N ALA A 153 7.00 -8.33 12.75
CA ALA A 153 5.61 -7.89 12.65
C ALA A 153 5.49 -6.51 13.31
N GLN A 154 5.26 -5.47 12.50
CA GLN A 154 5.19 -4.10 12.97
C GLN A 154 3.80 -3.49 12.72
N ASN A 155 3.28 -2.79 13.73
CA ASN A 155 2.09 -1.94 13.63
C ASN A 155 2.42 -0.49 13.99
N ASP A 156 2.32 0.39 12.99
CA ASP A 156 2.36 1.86 13.14
C ASP A 156 0.95 2.47 12.98
N GLY A 157 0.05 1.78 12.26
CA GLY A 157 -1.36 2.11 12.13
C GLY A 157 -2.25 1.56 13.25
N ILE A 158 -3.46 1.12 12.89
CA ILE A 158 -4.49 0.65 13.84
C ILE A 158 -4.80 -0.83 13.62
N MET A 159 -4.71 -1.64 14.69
CA MET A 159 -5.28 -2.99 14.75
C MET A 159 -6.45 -3.02 15.74
N ASN A 160 -7.66 -3.25 15.24
CA ASN A 160 -8.86 -3.52 16.03
C ASN A 160 -9.05 -5.04 16.12
N ILE A 161 -9.05 -5.59 17.33
CA ILE A 161 -9.11 -7.04 17.61
C ILE A 161 -10.39 -7.36 18.36
N SER A 162 -11.15 -8.33 17.86
CA SER A 162 -12.37 -8.89 18.42
C SER A 162 -12.32 -10.42 18.41
N GLY A 163 -13.19 -11.04 19.21
CA GLY A 163 -13.22 -12.48 19.43
C GLY A 163 -12.58 -12.90 20.74
N THR A 164 -13.21 -13.85 21.42
CA THR A 164 -12.81 -14.33 22.75
C THR A 164 -11.52 -15.14 22.66
N GLY A 165 -10.48 -14.68 23.36
CA GLY A 165 -9.13 -15.26 23.33
C GLY A 165 -8.30 -14.89 22.10
N ALA A 166 -8.70 -13.89 21.32
CA ALA A 166 -7.94 -13.42 20.15
C ALA A 166 -6.59 -12.75 20.52
N VAL A 167 -5.63 -12.79 19.60
CA VAL A 167 -4.29 -12.17 19.76
C VAL A 167 -4.00 -11.23 18.58
N ALA A 168 -3.51 -10.01 18.82
CA ALA A 168 -3.17 -9.09 17.72
C ALA A 168 -1.93 -9.57 16.96
N MET A 169 -0.81 -9.73 17.67
CA MET A 169 0.45 -10.23 17.10
C MET A 169 1.05 -11.32 17.99
N GLU A 170 1.49 -12.41 17.36
CA GLU A 170 2.04 -13.57 18.04
C GLU A 170 3.33 -14.05 17.35
N GLY A 171 4.38 -14.32 18.12
CA GLY A 171 5.71 -14.68 17.63
C GLY A 171 6.30 -15.89 18.35
N ASP A 172 7.24 -16.57 17.70
CA ASP A 172 8.06 -17.66 18.24
C ASP A 172 9.49 -17.48 17.68
N LYS A 173 10.47 -18.26 18.15
CA LYS A 173 11.90 -18.14 17.79
C LYS A 173 12.40 -16.73 18.12
N ASN A 174 13.15 -16.09 17.23
CA ASN A 174 13.64 -14.72 17.31
C ASN A 174 12.71 -13.71 16.62
N ALA A 175 11.39 -13.94 16.62
CA ALA A 175 10.45 -12.99 16.05
C ALA A 175 10.43 -11.67 16.86
N GLN A 176 10.28 -10.55 16.15
CA GLN A 176 10.15 -9.23 16.75
C GLN A 176 8.75 -8.66 16.45
N LEU A 177 7.99 -8.39 17.50
CA LEU A 177 6.64 -7.83 17.47
C LEU A 177 6.71 -6.39 17.97
N VAL A 178 6.39 -5.41 17.13
CA VAL A 178 6.56 -3.99 17.44
C VAL A 178 5.26 -3.22 17.22
N ASN A 179 4.82 -2.47 18.22
CA ASN A 179 3.70 -1.55 18.10
C ASN A 179 4.16 -0.12 18.36
N ASN A 180 4.25 0.70 17.32
CA ASN A 180 4.37 2.15 17.43
C ASN A 180 3.00 2.85 17.29
N GLY A 181 2.03 2.16 16.70
CA GLY A 181 0.66 2.61 16.47
C GLY A 181 -0.32 2.29 17.61
N THR A 182 -1.55 1.95 17.24
CA THR A 182 -2.62 1.59 18.19
C THR A 182 -3.09 0.15 18.01
N ILE A 183 -3.14 -0.62 19.11
CA ILE A 183 -3.88 -1.89 19.20
C ILE A 183 -5.09 -1.69 20.12
N ASN A 184 -6.28 -2.07 19.64
CA ASN A 184 -7.53 -2.04 20.41
C ASN A 184 -7.99 -3.48 20.67
N LEU A 185 -8.00 -3.90 21.94
CA LEU A 185 -8.53 -5.20 22.37
C LEU A 185 -10.00 -5.06 22.74
N GLY A 186 -10.86 -5.39 21.78
CA GLY A 186 -12.30 -5.21 21.81
C GLY A 186 -12.74 -3.77 21.53
N THR A 187 -14.04 -3.54 21.70
CA THR A 187 -14.65 -2.21 21.71
C THR A 187 -15.37 -1.97 23.04
N ALA A 188 -15.62 -0.71 23.39
CA ALA A 188 -16.25 -0.36 24.67
C ALA A 188 -17.59 -1.09 24.89
N GLY A 189 -17.65 -1.95 25.90
CA GLY A 189 -18.83 -2.78 26.21
C GLY A 189 -18.92 -4.11 25.45
N THR A 190 -17.84 -4.59 24.82
CA THR A 190 -17.81 -5.95 24.24
C THR A 190 -18.06 -7.04 25.30
N THR A 191 -18.63 -8.16 24.85
CA THR A 191 -18.74 -9.40 25.62
C THR A 191 -17.50 -10.30 25.52
N ASP A 192 -16.56 -9.99 24.62
CA ASP A 192 -15.32 -10.75 24.46
C ASP A 192 -14.44 -10.69 25.73
N THR A 193 -13.68 -11.75 25.95
CA THR A 193 -12.70 -11.82 27.05
C THR A 193 -11.39 -12.49 26.61
N GLY A 194 -10.35 -12.44 27.45
CA GLY A 194 -9.14 -13.24 27.28
C GLY A 194 -8.17 -12.78 26.19
N MET A 195 -8.42 -11.64 25.53
CA MET A 195 -7.64 -11.15 24.39
C MET A 195 -6.24 -10.67 24.78
N ILE A 196 -5.30 -10.76 23.84
CA ILE A 196 -3.89 -10.36 24.04
C ILE A 196 -3.42 -9.40 22.96
N GLY A 197 -2.70 -8.35 23.34
CA GLY A 197 -2.03 -7.44 22.40
C GLY A 197 -0.90 -8.13 21.66
N MET A 198 0.21 -8.42 22.34
CA MET A 198 1.37 -9.10 21.77
C MET A 198 1.75 -10.33 22.60
N GLN A 199 2.07 -11.45 21.93
CA GLN A 199 2.41 -12.72 22.60
C GLN A 199 3.69 -13.38 22.05
N LEU A 200 4.56 -13.82 22.96
CA LEU A 200 5.60 -14.80 22.64
C LEU A 200 5.14 -16.22 22.99
N ASP A 201 5.20 -17.12 22.02
CA ASP A 201 4.86 -18.55 22.14
C ASP A 201 5.96 -19.32 22.91
N ALA A 202 5.69 -20.58 23.28
CA ALA A 202 6.45 -21.33 24.27
C ALA A 202 7.92 -21.64 23.91
N ASN A 203 8.30 -21.51 22.63
CA ASN A 203 9.63 -21.86 22.11
C ASN A 203 10.44 -20.64 21.64
N ALA A 204 10.06 -19.42 22.06
CA ALA A 204 10.80 -18.19 21.79
C ALA A 204 12.27 -18.31 22.22
N THR A 205 13.17 -17.58 21.57
CA THR A 205 14.58 -17.49 21.96
C THR A 205 14.82 -16.24 22.81
N ALA A 206 16.04 -16.08 23.34
CA ALA A 206 16.41 -14.86 24.08
C ALA A 206 16.26 -13.60 23.22
N ASP A 207 16.49 -13.74 21.91
CA ASP A 207 16.47 -12.67 20.91
C ASP A 207 15.05 -12.35 20.38
N ALA A 208 14.01 -12.99 20.92
CA ALA A 208 12.62 -12.64 20.63
C ALA A 208 12.24 -11.34 21.35
N VAL A 209 11.42 -10.51 20.70
CA VAL A 209 11.07 -9.18 21.21
C VAL A 209 9.58 -8.92 21.09
N ILE A 210 8.99 -8.42 22.16
CA ILE A 210 7.79 -7.58 22.15
C ILE A 210 8.24 -6.16 22.49
N GLU A 211 7.90 -5.17 21.66
CA GLU A 211 8.20 -3.76 21.93
C GLU A 211 6.97 -2.88 21.65
N ASN A 212 6.34 -2.37 22.72
CA ASN A 212 5.30 -1.36 22.61
C ASN A 212 5.90 0.04 22.82
N ASN A 213 5.90 0.86 21.77
CA ASN A 213 6.21 2.28 21.80
C ASN A 213 4.92 3.14 21.64
N GLY A 214 3.86 2.57 21.06
CA GLY A 214 2.56 3.19 20.84
C GLY A 214 1.54 2.95 21.96
N THR A 215 0.27 2.79 21.60
CA THR A 215 -0.85 2.60 22.53
C THR A 215 -1.48 1.22 22.40
N ILE A 216 -1.78 0.58 23.53
CA ILE A 216 -2.64 -0.61 23.59
C ILE A 216 -3.86 -0.28 24.48
N ASN A 217 -5.04 -0.22 23.88
CA ASN A 217 -6.30 0.00 24.59
C ASN A 217 -6.99 -1.34 24.86
N ILE A 218 -7.48 -1.54 26.09
CA ILE A 218 -8.14 -2.77 26.53
C ILE A 218 -9.57 -2.46 26.96
N PHE A 219 -10.53 -2.91 26.16
CA PHE A 219 -11.97 -2.75 26.40
C PHE A 219 -12.66 -4.06 26.84
N ALA A 220 -11.98 -5.20 26.67
CA ALA A 220 -12.44 -6.53 27.05
C ALA A 220 -11.96 -6.96 28.45
N ASN A 221 -12.73 -7.83 29.11
CA ASN A 221 -12.36 -8.42 30.41
C ASN A 221 -11.30 -9.52 30.27
N ASP A 222 -10.61 -9.85 31.36
CA ASP A 222 -9.59 -10.91 31.43
C ASP A 222 -8.49 -10.81 30.34
N SER A 223 -8.24 -9.60 29.83
CA SER A 223 -7.44 -9.33 28.62
C SER A 223 -6.16 -8.55 28.94
N PHE A 224 -5.07 -8.79 28.21
CA PHE A 224 -3.75 -8.28 28.59
C PHE A 224 -2.99 -7.65 27.42
N ALA A 225 -2.19 -6.61 27.68
CA ALA A 225 -1.34 -6.05 26.64
C ALA A 225 -0.29 -7.09 26.16
N PHE A 226 0.30 -7.86 27.08
CA PHE A 226 1.37 -8.81 26.78
C PHE A 226 1.12 -10.22 27.34
N SER A 227 1.76 -11.21 26.70
CA SER A 227 1.83 -12.59 27.18
C SER A 227 3.17 -13.24 26.77
N VAL A 228 3.78 -14.00 27.68
CA VAL A 228 4.92 -14.89 27.36
C VAL A 228 4.59 -16.30 27.82
N LEU A 229 4.45 -17.22 26.86
CA LEU A 229 4.18 -18.64 27.13
C LEU A 229 5.46 -19.43 27.43
N GLY A 230 6.62 -18.90 26.99
CA GLY A 230 7.95 -19.46 27.26
C GLY A 230 8.57 -18.95 28.57
N THR A 231 9.91 -18.95 28.62
CA THR A 231 10.69 -18.47 29.79
C THR A 231 11.83 -17.50 29.40
N VAL A 232 11.87 -17.08 28.13
CA VAL A 232 12.88 -16.21 27.53
C VAL A 232 12.25 -15.30 26.47
N GLY A 233 13.02 -14.32 26.00
CA GLY A 233 12.56 -13.24 25.14
C GLY A 233 12.32 -11.97 25.96
N HIS A 234 12.41 -10.82 25.29
CA HIS A 234 12.24 -9.50 25.90
C HIS A 234 10.81 -8.99 25.70
N VAL A 235 10.27 -8.32 26.71
CA VAL A 235 9.00 -7.59 26.64
C VAL A 235 9.24 -6.17 27.10
N VAL A 236 9.02 -5.20 26.23
CA VAL A 236 9.28 -3.78 26.46
C VAL A 236 8.00 -2.98 26.30
N ASN A 237 7.77 -2.04 27.22
CA ASN A 237 6.69 -1.07 27.16
C ASN A 237 7.23 0.34 27.41
N ASN A 238 7.67 1.02 26.35
CA ASN A 238 7.95 2.45 26.37
C ASN A 238 6.65 3.26 26.21
N GLY A 239 5.73 2.73 25.42
CA GLY A 239 4.42 3.29 25.13
C GLY A 239 3.40 3.15 26.27
N THR A 240 2.13 3.29 25.92
CA THR A 240 1.01 3.34 26.87
C THR A 240 0.12 2.10 26.79
N VAL A 241 -0.39 1.67 27.94
CA VAL A 241 -1.44 0.66 28.04
C VAL A 241 -2.60 1.27 28.82
N VAL A 242 -3.79 1.27 28.21
CA VAL A 242 -5.00 1.90 28.75
C VAL A 242 -6.06 0.83 28.96
N ILE A 243 -6.55 0.68 30.19
CA ILE A 243 -7.66 -0.22 30.52
C ILE A 243 -8.91 0.65 30.71
N ALA A 244 -9.98 0.33 30.00
CA ALA A 244 -11.20 1.16 29.98
C ALA A 244 -12.02 1.04 31.29
N ASP A 245 -12.82 2.06 31.59
CA ASP A 245 -13.70 2.08 32.76
C ASP A 245 -14.65 0.88 32.78
N GLY A 246 -14.71 0.18 33.91
CA GLY A 246 -15.56 -1.00 34.11
C GLY A 246 -14.97 -2.33 33.63
N VAL A 247 -13.80 -2.34 33.00
CA VAL A 247 -13.07 -3.56 32.65
C VAL A 247 -12.48 -4.21 33.90
N THR A 248 -12.54 -5.55 33.97
CA THR A 248 -12.07 -6.37 35.09
C THR A 248 -11.23 -7.57 34.61
N GLY A 249 -10.37 -8.11 35.49
CA GLY A 249 -9.47 -9.24 35.18
C GLY A 249 -8.26 -8.90 34.28
N SER A 250 -8.33 -7.76 33.57
CA SER A 250 -7.33 -7.30 32.60
C SER A 250 -6.08 -6.65 33.22
N GLY A 251 -4.97 -6.59 32.47
CA GLY A 251 -3.70 -6.06 32.98
C GLY A 251 -2.58 -5.86 31.96
N LEU A 252 -1.38 -5.49 32.45
CA LEU A 252 -0.20 -5.26 31.60
C LEU A 252 0.32 -6.56 30.95
N ILE A 253 0.54 -7.60 31.76
CA ILE A 253 1.06 -8.89 31.30
C ILE A 253 0.32 -10.04 32.00
N LYS A 254 -0.09 -11.06 31.22
CA LYS A 254 -0.93 -12.18 31.67
C LYS A 254 -0.32 -13.01 32.80
N GLN A 255 1.02 -13.06 32.84
CA GLN A 255 1.82 -13.79 33.81
C GLN A 255 2.08 -12.98 35.11
N GLY A 256 1.63 -11.72 35.18
CA GLY A 256 1.90 -10.82 36.29
C GLY A 256 3.40 -10.61 36.56
N ASP A 257 3.76 -10.35 37.82
CA ASP A 257 5.13 -10.04 38.27
C ASP A 257 6.14 -11.20 38.11
N SER A 258 5.70 -12.35 37.56
CA SER A 258 6.60 -13.47 37.24
C SER A 258 7.37 -13.28 35.93
N ILE A 259 6.96 -12.33 35.08
CA ILE A 259 7.69 -11.91 33.88
C ILE A 259 8.05 -10.41 34.00
N ASN A 260 9.30 -10.11 33.70
CA ASN A 260 9.84 -8.74 33.65
C ASN A 260 9.41 -8.05 32.35
N VAL A 261 8.73 -6.91 32.48
CA VAL A 261 8.42 -5.97 31.41
C VAL A 261 9.33 -4.76 31.58
N GLU A 262 10.15 -4.49 30.57
CA GLU A 262 11.14 -3.41 30.48
C GLU A 262 10.53 -2.14 29.86
N GLY A 263 11.36 -1.11 29.65
CA GLY A 263 10.93 0.16 29.07
C GLY A 263 10.27 1.12 30.08
N MET A 264 10.03 2.34 29.65
CA MET A 264 9.63 3.47 30.51
C MET A 264 8.39 3.21 31.38
N ASN A 265 7.45 2.42 30.85
CA ASN A 265 6.17 2.06 31.46
C ASN A 265 6.07 0.53 31.73
N GLY A 266 7.22 -0.12 31.98
CA GLY A 266 7.29 -1.53 32.38
C GLY A 266 6.91 -1.79 33.86
N ASN A 267 6.92 -3.07 34.27
CA ASN A 267 6.59 -3.47 35.66
C ASN A 267 7.81 -3.50 36.61
N ASN A 268 9.03 -3.36 36.09
CA ASN A 268 10.26 -3.55 36.85
C ASN A 268 10.77 -2.30 37.62
N GLY A 269 10.05 -1.18 37.51
CA GLY A 269 10.39 0.08 38.19
C GLY A 269 11.56 0.87 37.57
N ASN A 270 12.10 0.42 36.43
CA ASN A 270 13.10 1.16 35.66
C ASN A 270 12.42 2.04 34.60
N SER A 271 12.12 3.30 34.93
CA SER A 271 11.54 4.28 33.99
C SER A 271 12.52 4.79 32.92
N SER A 272 13.39 3.91 32.41
CA SER A 272 14.28 4.16 31.28
C SER A 272 13.68 3.56 30.02
N GLU A 273 13.79 4.28 28.91
CA GLU A 273 13.50 3.76 27.58
C GLU A 273 14.48 2.64 27.20
N VAL A 274 13.97 1.59 26.55
CA VAL A 274 14.74 0.39 26.14
C VAL A 274 14.30 0.00 24.72
N HIS A 275 15.21 -0.45 23.87
CA HIS A 275 14.88 -0.97 22.55
C HIS A 275 15.69 -2.23 22.24
N TYR A 276 15.08 -3.21 21.57
CA TYR A 276 15.74 -4.41 21.06
C TYR A 276 15.52 -4.62 19.55
N GLY A 277 14.68 -3.80 18.90
CA GLY A 277 14.58 -3.75 17.44
C GLY A 277 15.81 -3.08 16.81
N ASP A 278 16.61 -3.83 16.05
CA ASP A 278 17.64 -3.31 15.14
C ASP A 278 17.41 -3.88 13.75
N TYR A 279 16.62 -3.17 12.95
CA TYR A 279 16.30 -3.52 11.58
C TYR A 279 15.98 -2.28 10.74
N THR A 280 16.10 -2.41 9.42
CA THR A 280 15.61 -1.42 8.45
C THR A 280 14.27 -1.90 7.90
N LEU A 281 13.25 -1.04 7.96
CA LEU A 281 11.95 -1.30 7.32
C LEU A 281 12.11 -1.50 5.79
N PRO A 282 11.28 -2.36 5.18
CA PRO A 282 11.35 -2.60 3.73
C PRO A 282 10.89 -1.37 2.94
N ASP A 283 11.52 -1.09 1.81
CA ASP A 283 10.96 -0.14 0.83
C ASP A 283 9.52 -0.52 0.48
N VAL A 284 8.61 0.45 0.53
CA VAL A 284 7.28 0.33 -0.09
C VAL A 284 7.44 0.12 -1.60
N PRO A 285 6.70 -0.80 -2.22
CA PRO A 285 6.65 -0.89 -3.67
C PRO A 285 6.18 0.43 -4.25
N LYS A 286 7.06 1.12 -4.98
CA LYS A 286 6.61 2.15 -5.92
C LYS A 286 5.71 1.43 -6.93
N PRO A 287 4.42 1.77 -7.01
CA PRO A 287 3.51 1.07 -7.90
C PRO A 287 3.94 1.38 -9.32
N ASN A 288 4.48 0.38 -10.03
CA ASN A 288 4.84 0.50 -11.43
C ASN A 288 3.56 0.59 -12.27
N THR A 289 2.92 1.76 -12.27
CA THR A 289 1.71 2.09 -13.03
C THR A 289 2.05 2.22 -14.50
N VAL A 290 2.13 1.07 -15.18
CA VAL A 290 1.92 1.03 -16.63
C VAL A 290 0.45 1.33 -16.86
N SER A 291 0.08 2.62 -16.88
CA SER A 291 -1.29 3.05 -17.07
C SER A 291 -1.81 2.51 -18.41
N VAL A 292 -2.74 1.55 -18.36
CA VAL A 292 -3.48 1.09 -19.55
C VAL A 292 -4.79 1.87 -19.65
N THR A 293 -4.62 3.18 -19.67
CA THR A 293 -5.56 4.16 -20.20
C THR A 293 -4.83 4.87 -21.35
N SER A 294 -5.55 5.42 -22.33
CA SER A 294 -4.91 6.13 -23.44
C SER A 294 -4.32 7.47 -22.97
N GLY A 295 -3.09 7.41 -22.47
CA GLY A 295 -2.27 8.55 -22.06
C GLY A 295 -2.32 8.88 -20.56
N SER A 296 -1.13 8.85 -19.94
CA SER A 296 -0.70 9.62 -18.76
C SER A 296 -1.27 9.27 -17.37
N ASP A 297 -0.57 9.45 -16.24
CA ASP A 297 0.87 9.49 -15.87
C ASP A 297 0.92 9.39 -14.30
N GLU A 298 1.97 9.57 -13.48
CA GLU A 298 3.36 10.09 -13.57
C GLU A 298 4.18 9.54 -12.36
N ALA A 299 5.52 9.55 -12.41
CA ALA A 299 6.41 9.83 -11.25
C ALA A 299 7.92 9.90 -11.63
N GLY A 300 8.35 10.96 -12.33
CA GLY A 300 9.75 11.40 -12.45
C GLY A 300 10.64 10.62 -13.43
N GLY A 301 10.40 10.74 -14.75
CA GLY A 301 11.14 9.94 -15.74
C GLY A 301 11.32 10.49 -17.16
N SER A 302 11.84 11.72 -17.32
CA SER A 302 12.09 12.43 -18.61
C SER A 302 10.87 13.14 -19.20
N MET A 303 11.07 14.33 -19.78
CA MET A 303 10.03 15.06 -20.50
C MET A 303 9.78 14.43 -21.88
N ASN A 304 8.50 14.36 -22.28
CA ASN A 304 8.08 14.02 -23.63
C ASN A 304 8.64 15.04 -24.63
N ASN A 305 9.40 14.55 -25.60
CA ASN A 305 10.06 15.36 -26.62
C ASN A 305 9.13 15.61 -27.82
N LEU A 306 8.69 16.85 -28.01
CA LEU A 306 7.78 17.25 -29.08
C LEU A 306 8.48 17.91 -30.30
N ASN A 307 9.82 17.84 -30.40
CA ASN A 307 10.56 18.43 -31.52
C ASN A 307 10.07 17.91 -32.89
N GLY A 308 9.59 18.83 -33.74
CA GLY A 308 9.04 18.51 -35.06
C GLY A 308 7.57 18.06 -35.03
N TYR A 309 6.88 18.17 -33.89
CA TYR A 309 5.43 18.03 -33.84
C TYR A 309 4.76 19.28 -34.41
N VAL A 310 3.98 19.10 -35.48
CA VAL A 310 3.30 20.19 -36.17
C VAL A 310 1.79 20.09 -35.95
N VAL A 311 1.20 21.09 -35.30
CA VAL A 311 -0.26 21.23 -35.17
C VAL A 311 -0.83 21.61 -36.54
N GLY A 312 -1.58 20.68 -37.13
CA GLY A 312 -2.29 20.91 -38.39
C GLY A 312 -3.53 21.79 -38.19
N THR A 313 -3.68 22.84 -38.99
CA THR A 313 -4.85 23.73 -38.99
C THR A 313 -5.64 23.60 -40.28
N ASN A 314 -6.95 23.86 -40.21
CA ASN A 314 -7.92 23.63 -41.28
C ASN A 314 -8.57 24.94 -41.75
N VAL A 315 -9.06 24.96 -42.99
CA VAL A 315 -9.68 26.14 -43.62
C VAL A 315 -10.98 26.62 -42.95
N ASN A 316 -11.58 25.83 -42.06
CA ASN A 316 -12.72 26.19 -41.22
C ASN A 316 -12.30 26.78 -39.86
N GLY A 317 -11.00 27.02 -39.62
CA GLY A 317 -10.47 27.56 -38.38
C GLY A 317 -10.20 26.53 -37.27
N SER A 318 -10.40 25.22 -37.47
CA SER A 318 -10.08 24.21 -36.45
C SER A 318 -8.62 23.75 -36.52
N ALA A 319 -7.99 23.58 -35.36
CA ALA A 319 -6.70 22.90 -35.22
C ALA A 319 -6.88 21.41 -34.84
N GLY A 320 -5.84 20.61 -35.08
CA GLY A 320 -5.65 19.33 -34.39
C GLY A 320 -5.35 19.56 -32.91
N LYS A 321 -5.68 18.57 -32.08
CA LYS A 321 -5.40 18.58 -30.64
C LYS A 321 -4.47 17.43 -30.26
N LEU A 322 -3.50 17.69 -29.40
CA LEU A 322 -2.64 16.71 -28.75
C LEU A 322 -3.11 16.50 -27.31
N LYS A 323 -3.16 15.26 -26.84
CA LYS A 323 -3.27 14.96 -25.41
C LYS A 323 -1.97 14.30 -24.95
N VAL A 324 -1.24 14.96 -24.05
CA VAL A 324 0.07 14.55 -23.55
C VAL A 324 0.33 15.24 -22.21
N ASN A 325 1.03 14.60 -21.29
CA ASN A 325 1.51 15.24 -20.07
C ASN A 325 3.05 15.27 -20.07
N ASN A 326 3.66 16.02 -19.15
CA ASN A 326 5.10 16.04 -18.92
C ASN A 326 5.90 16.42 -20.18
N ALA A 327 5.46 17.47 -20.88
CA ALA A 327 5.99 17.84 -22.18
C ALA A 327 6.46 19.29 -22.19
N SER A 328 7.57 19.53 -22.89
CA SER A 328 7.99 20.88 -23.29
C SER A 328 7.41 21.17 -24.67
N MET A 329 6.82 22.36 -24.85
CA MET A 329 6.31 22.80 -26.15
C MET A 329 7.44 23.36 -27.05
N ASN A 330 8.68 23.37 -26.56
CA ASN A 330 9.85 23.76 -27.33
C ASN A 330 10.07 22.80 -28.51
N GLY A 331 10.05 23.34 -29.73
CA GLY A 331 10.09 22.56 -30.97
C GLY A 331 8.73 22.12 -31.52
N VAL A 332 7.62 22.60 -30.96
CA VAL A 332 6.26 22.51 -31.54
C VAL A 332 6.02 23.69 -32.50
N GLU A 333 5.42 23.39 -33.66
CA GLU A 333 5.05 24.39 -34.67
C GLU A 333 3.54 24.38 -34.97
N ILE A 334 2.92 25.53 -35.18
CA ILE A 334 1.55 25.62 -35.74
C ILE A 334 1.63 25.86 -37.25
N ASN A 335 0.97 25.03 -38.06
CA ASN A 335 0.93 25.24 -39.51
C ASN A 335 -0.11 26.27 -39.92
N THR A 336 0.11 26.91 -41.08
CA THR A 336 -0.76 27.96 -41.61
C THR A 336 -1.83 27.45 -42.59
N GLY A 337 -2.28 26.19 -42.46
CA GLY A 337 -3.33 25.59 -43.30
C GLY A 337 -4.66 26.35 -43.29
N PHE A 338 -5.00 26.99 -42.16
CA PHE A 338 -6.17 27.85 -42.01
C PHE A 338 -6.21 29.04 -42.98
N THR A 339 -5.06 29.52 -43.46
CA THR A 339 -4.94 30.78 -44.22
C THR A 339 -5.61 30.75 -45.60
N ALA A 340 -5.91 29.56 -46.14
CA ALA A 340 -6.70 29.42 -47.36
C ALA A 340 -8.21 29.63 -47.15
N GLY A 341 -8.68 29.73 -45.90
CA GLY A 341 -10.10 29.87 -45.53
C GLY A 341 -10.48 31.19 -44.87
N THR A 342 -9.53 32.07 -44.53
CA THR A 342 -9.83 33.37 -43.89
C THR A 342 -9.01 34.53 -44.46
N ALA A 343 -9.57 35.74 -44.33
CA ALA A 343 -8.90 37.02 -44.57
C ALA A 343 -8.36 37.69 -43.29
N ASP A 344 -8.54 37.06 -42.13
CA ASP A 344 -8.17 37.61 -40.82
C ASP A 344 -6.66 37.89 -40.68
N THR A 345 -6.33 38.78 -39.75
CA THR A 345 -4.94 39.07 -39.32
C THR A 345 -4.58 38.43 -37.98
N THR A 346 -5.54 37.79 -37.31
CA THR A 346 -5.40 37.11 -36.02
C THR A 346 -6.35 35.93 -35.95
N VAL A 347 -5.88 34.77 -35.48
CA VAL A 347 -6.69 33.56 -35.26
C VAL A 347 -6.19 32.91 -33.97
N SER A 348 -7.08 32.41 -33.11
CA SER A 348 -6.70 31.62 -31.92
C SER A 348 -7.08 30.16 -32.10
N PHE A 349 -6.26 29.27 -31.57
CA PHE A 349 -6.55 27.85 -31.46
C PHE A 349 -6.54 27.44 -29.99
N ASP A 350 -7.73 27.23 -29.45
CA ASP A 350 -7.92 26.97 -28.03
C ASP A 350 -7.70 25.49 -27.72
N ASN A 351 -6.94 25.21 -26.65
CA ASN A 351 -6.67 23.89 -26.10
C ASN A 351 -6.06 22.94 -27.17
N VAL A 352 -5.02 23.41 -27.88
CA VAL A 352 -4.28 22.61 -28.88
C VAL A 352 -3.42 21.52 -28.24
N VAL A 353 -3.01 21.71 -26.98
CA VAL A 353 -2.41 20.65 -26.16
C VAL A 353 -3.15 20.58 -24.84
N GLU A 354 -3.70 19.42 -24.51
CA GLU A 354 -4.43 19.14 -23.27
C GLU A 354 -3.65 18.16 -22.40
N GLY A 355 -3.53 18.43 -21.09
CA GLY A 355 -2.78 17.55 -20.17
C GLY A 355 -2.29 18.23 -18.89
N SER A 356 -1.26 17.65 -18.27
CA SER A 356 -0.62 18.17 -17.06
C SER A 356 0.91 18.25 -17.18
N ASN A 357 1.54 19.07 -16.34
CA ASN A 357 2.99 19.33 -16.37
C ASN A 357 3.50 19.73 -17.77
N LEU A 358 2.82 20.70 -18.38
CA LEU A 358 3.20 21.29 -19.66
C LEU A 358 4.08 22.53 -19.43
N THR A 359 5.15 22.66 -20.21
CA THR A 359 6.20 23.68 -20.04
C THR A 359 6.55 24.36 -21.36
N ASP A 360 7.19 25.52 -21.30
CA ASP A 360 7.72 26.27 -22.46
C ASP A 360 6.66 26.59 -23.54
N ALA A 361 5.41 26.85 -23.15
CA ALA A 361 4.31 27.15 -24.09
C ALA A 361 4.60 28.38 -24.99
N ASP A 362 5.38 29.34 -24.49
CA ASP A 362 5.84 30.51 -25.22
C ASP A 362 6.89 30.19 -26.31
N ALA A 363 7.48 28.99 -26.30
CA ALA A 363 8.40 28.50 -27.32
C ALA A 363 7.70 27.88 -28.56
N ILE A 364 6.36 27.84 -28.61
CA ILE A 364 5.61 27.41 -29.79
C ILE A 364 5.82 28.42 -30.93
N THR A 365 6.23 27.91 -32.10
CA THR A 365 6.48 28.73 -33.30
C THR A 365 5.49 28.42 -34.43
N SER A 366 5.71 28.92 -35.64
CA SER A 366 4.90 28.59 -36.81
C SER A 366 5.76 28.08 -37.96
N THR A 367 5.20 27.18 -38.76
CA THR A 367 5.81 26.66 -40.00
C THR A 367 5.97 27.73 -41.10
N SER A 368 5.68 29.01 -40.84
CA SER A 368 5.65 30.09 -41.82
C SER A 368 5.98 31.44 -41.20
N VAL A 369 6.99 32.12 -41.75
CA VAL A 369 7.41 33.48 -41.33
C VAL A 369 6.32 34.55 -41.51
N VAL A 370 5.27 34.27 -42.27
CA VAL A 370 4.12 35.19 -42.48
C VAL A 370 3.22 35.30 -41.24
N TRP A 371 3.28 34.32 -40.32
CA TRP A 371 2.46 34.29 -39.11
C TRP A 371 3.28 33.92 -37.87
N THR A 372 3.18 34.73 -36.82
CA THR A 372 3.79 34.43 -35.52
C THR A 372 2.75 33.80 -34.61
N ALA A 373 3.02 32.56 -34.20
CA ALA A 373 2.37 31.90 -33.06
C ALA A 373 2.93 32.45 -31.74
N LYS A 374 2.12 32.39 -30.67
CA LYS A 374 2.55 32.51 -29.27
C LYS A 374 1.69 31.59 -28.43
N GLY A 375 2.24 30.55 -27.82
CA GLY A 375 1.48 29.71 -26.91
C GLY A 375 1.39 30.29 -25.50
N SER A 376 0.33 29.91 -24.79
CA SER A 376 0.10 30.28 -23.39
C SER A 376 -0.73 29.22 -22.68
N THR A 377 -0.44 28.95 -21.41
CA THR A 377 -1.24 28.05 -20.57
C THR A 377 -2.54 28.73 -20.13
N ASP A 378 -3.67 28.03 -20.26
CA ASP A 378 -5.00 28.49 -19.86
C ASP A 378 -5.27 28.28 -18.35
N ALA A 379 -6.47 28.64 -17.90
CA ALA A 379 -6.88 28.45 -16.50
C ALA A 379 -7.12 26.97 -16.09
N SER A 380 -7.10 26.04 -17.05
CA SER A 380 -7.28 24.61 -16.88
C SER A 380 -5.95 23.83 -16.87
N GLY A 381 -4.85 24.46 -17.30
CA GLY A 381 -3.53 23.84 -17.49
C GLY A 381 -3.22 23.41 -18.93
N ASN A 382 -4.16 23.63 -19.86
CA ASN A 382 -4.03 23.32 -21.29
C ASN A 382 -3.29 24.46 -22.01
N VAL A 383 -2.83 24.23 -23.24
CA VAL A 383 -2.16 25.26 -24.06
C VAL A 383 -3.09 25.80 -25.15
N ASP A 384 -3.32 27.11 -25.12
CA ASP A 384 -3.94 27.89 -26.19
C ASP A 384 -2.84 28.55 -27.05
N VAL A 385 -3.09 28.71 -28.35
CA VAL A 385 -2.15 29.41 -29.25
C VAL A 385 -2.86 30.46 -30.12
N PRO A 386 -2.84 31.74 -29.71
CA PRO A 386 -3.03 32.85 -30.64
C PRO A 386 -1.93 32.91 -31.72
N MET A 387 -2.37 33.13 -32.95
CA MET A 387 -1.55 33.43 -34.12
C MET A 387 -1.86 34.83 -34.65
N SER A 388 -0.81 35.54 -35.06
CA SER A 388 -0.89 36.91 -35.60
C SER A 388 -0.13 37.02 -36.91
N LYS A 389 -0.69 37.74 -37.89
CA LYS A 389 -0.11 37.91 -39.22
C LYS A 389 0.91 39.04 -39.21
N ASN A 390 2.13 38.74 -39.63
CA ASN A 390 3.23 39.71 -39.68
C ASN A 390 3.03 40.70 -40.85
N ALA A 391 3.50 41.93 -40.70
CA ALA A 391 3.45 42.90 -41.78
C ALA A 391 4.47 42.52 -42.87
N TYR A 392 4.17 42.78 -44.14
CA TYR A 392 5.05 42.40 -45.26
C TYR A 392 6.45 43.06 -45.23
N THR A 393 6.66 44.08 -44.39
CA THR A 393 7.95 44.71 -44.12
C THR A 393 8.84 43.91 -43.17
N ASP A 394 8.26 43.00 -42.40
CA ASP A 394 8.88 42.39 -41.21
C ASP A 394 9.27 40.91 -41.48
N VAL A 395 9.15 40.48 -42.75
CA VAL A 395 9.18 39.09 -43.22
C VAL A 395 10.17 38.94 -44.41
N ALA A 396 11.17 39.83 -44.48
CA ALA A 396 12.09 40.00 -45.62
C ALA A 396 13.55 39.62 -45.28
#